data_AF-A0A543JIP2-F1
#
_entry.id   AF-A0A543JIP2-F1
#
_cell.length_a   1.000
_cell.length_b   1.000
_cell.length_c   1.000
_cell.angle_alpha   90.00
_cell.angle_beta   90.00
_cell.angle_gamma   90.00
#
_symmetry.space_group_name_H-M   'P 1'
#
loop_
_entity.id
_entity.type
_entity.pdbx_description
1 polymer ?
#
loop_
_entity_poly.entity_id
_entity_poly.type
_entity_poly.pdbx_seq_one_letter_code
_entity_poly.pdbx_strand_id
1 'polypeptide(L)'
;MTRPPVAALLTACAAVLITIAGLVIAWSLRPPPASDAGAVTPQDELRCGVTACRSVVKQEVGVDSVELVVGEGAGRIRTSGASGPNIFELTIASSGARIDASSLQCVDAAEVAVCLVRGEVRGEVLGEVLVRRSGAWTRAQVPYVASGAYMALHDVNKDAVADVVAVQRVCQAGVDCSRWFAQVFSPAGGGGELGCTPVVRAPESLPGWPTVTPDPSDLRQCGPTPS
;
A
#
# COMPACT_ATOMS: atom_id res chain seq x y z
N MET A 1 -26.96 -19.75 -64.59
CA MET A 1 -27.15 -19.77 -63.12
C MET A 1 -27.38 -21.21 -62.69
N THR A 2 -26.33 -21.90 -62.26
CA THR A 2 -26.40 -23.29 -61.80
C THR A 2 -26.94 -23.31 -60.37
N ARG A 3 -28.14 -23.86 -60.18
CA ARG A 3 -28.68 -24.14 -58.83
C ARG A 3 -27.68 -25.05 -58.12
N PRO A 4 -27.21 -24.70 -56.90
CA PRO A 4 -26.38 -25.62 -56.14
C PRO A 4 -27.15 -26.93 -55.96
N PRO A 5 -26.48 -28.10 -56.08
CA PRO A 5 -27.14 -29.38 -55.93
C PRO A 5 -27.79 -29.40 -54.53
N VAL A 6 -29.03 -29.86 -54.45
CA VAL A 6 -29.82 -29.89 -53.21
C VAL A 6 -29.04 -30.52 -52.05
N ALA A 7 -28.17 -31.49 -52.36
CA ALA A 7 -27.22 -32.09 -51.42
C ALA A 7 -26.27 -31.08 -50.74
N ALA A 8 -25.73 -30.10 -51.48
CA ALA A 8 -24.84 -29.07 -50.92
C ALA A 8 -25.59 -28.08 -50.03
N LEU A 9 -26.87 -27.81 -50.34
CA LEU A 9 -27.71 -26.96 -49.50
C LEU A 9 -28.03 -27.68 -48.18
N LEU A 10 -28.34 -28.97 -48.25
CA LEU A 10 -28.65 -29.79 -47.07
C LEU A 10 -27.43 -29.94 -46.14
N THR A 11 -26.23 -30.15 -46.68
CA THR A 11 -25.01 -30.23 -45.86
C THR A 11 -24.65 -28.90 -45.20
N ALA A 12 -24.80 -27.79 -45.92
CA ALA A 12 -24.60 -26.46 -45.34
C ALA A 12 -25.59 -26.18 -44.19
N CYS A 13 -26.87 -26.50 -44.38
CA CYS A 13 -27.88 -26.38 -43.32
C CYS A 13 -27.56 -27.26 -42.10
N ALA A 14 -27.15 -28.52 -42.33
CA ALA A 14 -26.78 -29.42 -41.24
C ALA A 14 -25.57 -28.91 -40.45
N ALA A 15 -24.55 -28.37 -41.12
CA ALA A 15 -23.37 -27.81 -40.46
C ALA A 15 -23.71 -26.62 -39.56
N VAL A 16 -24.58 -25.71 -40.03
CA VAL A 16 -25.05 -24.56 -39.23
C VAL A 16 -25.88 -25.01 -38.02
N LEU A 17 -26.73 -26.02 -38.19
CA LEU A 17 -27.52 -26.54 -37.06
C LEU A 17 -26.64 -27.18 -35.99
N ILE A 18 -25.59 -27.91 -36.39
CA ILE A 18 -24.64 -28.53 -35.46
C ILE A 18 -23.83 -27.46 -34.69
N THR A 19 -23.39 -26.38 -35.35
CA THR A 19 -22.65 -25.31 -34.67
C THR A 19 -23.53 -24.54 -33.69
N ILE A 20 -24.77 -24.24 -34.07
CA ILE A 20 -25.74 -23.60 -33.16
C ILE A 20 -26.03 -24.51 -31.96
N ALA A 21 -26.29 -25.80 -32.18
CA ALA A 21 -26.52 -26.75 -31.11
C ALA A 21 -25.29 -26.85 -30.17
N GLY A 22 -24.08 -26.90 -30.72
CA GLY A 22 -22.85 -26.90 -29.94
C GLY A 22 -22.67 -25.64 -29.09
N LEU A 23 -22.98 -24.45 -29.63
CA LEU A 23 -22.94 -23.18 -28.90
C LEU A 23 -23.98 -23.13 -27.78
N VAL A 24 -25.21 -23.61 -28.04
CA VAL A 24 -26.28 -23.67 -27.03
C VAL A 24 -25.92 -24.65 -25.92
N ILE A 25 -25.37 -25.81 -26.24
CA ILE A 25 -24.90 -26.79 -25.25
C ILE A 25 -23.74 -26.21 -24.44
N ALA A 26 -22.75 -25.60 -25.11
CA ALA A 26 -21.63 -24.96 -24.42
C ALA A 26 -22.08 -23.82 -23.50
N TRP A 27 -23.10 -23.06 -23.89
CA TRP A 27 -23.68 -22.00 -23.06
C TRP A 27 -24.52 -22.57 -21.92
N SER A 28 -25.29 -23.63 -22.15
CA SER A 28 -26.06 -24.33 -21.09
C SER A 28 -25.16 -25.05 -20.10
N LEU A 29 -23.98 -25.49 -20.53
CA LEU A 29 -22.96 -26.09 -19.68
C LEU A 29 -22.00 -25.05 -19.10
N ARG A 30 -22.14 -23.74 -19.42
CA ARG A 30 -21.40 -22.72 -18.68
C ARG A 30 -21.88 -22.80 -17.24
N PRO A 31 -20.99 -23.10 -16.28
CA PRO A 31 -21.31 -22.96 -14.88
C PRO A 31 -21.77 -21.50 -14.67
N PRO A 32 -22.77 -21.25 -13.82
CA PRO A 32 -22.98 -19.89 -13.33
C PRO A 32 -21.63 -19.36 -12.78
N PRO A 33 -21.36 -18.03 -12.86
CA PRO A 33 -20.19 -17.48 -12.18
C PRO A 33 -20.22 -18.02 -10.76
N ALA A 34 -19.14 -18.70 -10.37
CA ALA A 34 -19.07 -19.34 -9.07
C ALA A 34 -19.41 -18.28 -8.02
N SER A 35 -20.58 -18.42 -7.40
CA SER A 35 -20.71 -17.93 -6.04
C SER A 35 -19.78 -18.85 -5.28
N ASP A 36 -18.59 -18.36 -4.94
CA ASP A 36 -17.53 -19.08 -4.25
C ASP A 36 -18.03 -19.57 -2.89
N ALA A 37 -18.77 -20.67 -2.93
CA ALA A 37 -19.14 -21.49 -1.80
C ALA A 37 -18.40 -22.81 -1.99
N GLY A 38 -17.15 -22.85 -1.52
CA GLY A 38 -16.46 -24.10 -1.23
C GLY A 38 -15.32 -24.49 -2.17
N ALA A 39 -14.20 -23.79 -2.04
CA ALA A 39 -12.89 -24.42 -1.93
C ALA A 39 -11.99 -23.48 -1.12
N VAL A 40 -12.20 -23.46 0.20
CA VAL A 40 -11.15 -23.02 1.13
C VAL A 40 -10.07 -24.09 0.96
N THR A 41 -9.12 -23.88 0.05
CA THR A 41 -7.75 -24.30 0.34
C THR A 41 -7.51 -23.89 1.78
N PRO A 42 -6.93 -24.73 2.67
CA PRO A 42 -6.50 -24.23 3.95
C PRO A 42 -5.59 -23.05 3.59
N GLN A 43 -6.10 -21.82 3.74
CA GLN A 43 -5.23 -20.71 4.00
C GLN A 43 -4.46 -21.25 5.18
N ASP A 44 -3.18 -21.54 4.96
CA ASP A 44 -2.23 -21.62 6.05
C ASP A 44 -2.55 -20.38 6.88
N GLU A 45 -3.31 -20.60 7.96
CA GLU A 45 -4.18 -19.56 8.53
C GLU A 45 -3.21 -18.58 9.12
N LEU A 46 -2.90 -17.54 8.35
CA LEU A 46 -1.71 -16.74 8.56
C LEU A 46 -1.71 -16.34 10.02
N ARG A 47 -0.69 -16.75 10.77
CA ARG A 47 -0.66 -16.52 12.22
C ARG A 47 0.00 -15.19 12.51
N CYS A 48 -0.70 -14.40 13.31
CA CYS A 48 -0.22 -13.15 13.88
C CYS A 48 -0.03 -13.42 15.37
N GLY A 49 1.17 -13.88 15.73
CA GLY A 49 1.45 -14.37 17.08
C GLY A 49 0.83 -15.76 17.30
N VAL A 50 0.09 -15.90 18.39
CA VAL A 50 -0.61 -17.15 18.75
C VAL A 50 -1.99 -17.28 18.12
N THR A 51 -2.50 -16.20 17.53
CA THR A 51 -3.85 -16.14 16.93
C THR A 51 -3.80 -16.12 15.41
N ALA A 52 -4.93 -16.47 14.79
CA ALA A 52 -5.17 -16.18 13.37
C ALA A 52 -5.08 -14.67 13.11
N CYS A 53 -4.48 -14.28 11.98
CA CYS A 53 -4.48 -12.90 11.53
C CYS A 53 -5.89 -12.51 11.06
N ARG A 54 -6.38 -11.37 11.55
CA ARG A 54 -7.60 -10.72 11.06
C ARG A 54 -7.25 -9.54 10.14
N SER A 55 -8.01 -9.35 9.07
CA SER A 55 -7.86 -8.19 8.20
C SER A 55 -8.24 -6.90 8.94
N VAL A 56 -7.44 -5.86 8.75
CA VAL A 56 -7.69 -4.50 9.28
C VAL A 56 -8.05 -3.56 8.15
N VAL A 57 -7.21 -3.51 7.11
CA VAL A 57 -7.39 -2.65 5.95
C VAL A 57 -6.68 -3.25 4.74
N LYS A 58 -7.32 -3.15 3.58
CA LYS A 58 -6.79 -3.55 2.28
C LYS A 58 -6.91 -2.37 1.32
N GLN A 59 -5.85 -2.10 0.56
CA GLN A 59 -5.86 -1.10 -0.51
C GLN A 59 -5.36 -1.74 -1.80
N GLU A 60 -6.02 -1.39 -2.90
CA GLU A 60 -5.59 -1.76 -4.25
C GLU A 60 -4.54 -0.74 -4.72
N VAL A 61 -3.48 -1.24 -5.35
CA VAL A 61 -2.32 -0.46 -5.82
C VAL A 61 -1.99 -0.92 -7.24
N GLY A 62 -2.63 -0.29 -8.22
CA GLY A 62 -2.56 -0.72 -9.61
C GLY A 62 -3.15 -2.13 -9.79
N VAL A 63 -2.29 -3.09 -10.15
CA VAL A 63 -2.64 -4.52 -10.35
C VAL A 63 -2.39 -5.41 -9.13
N ASP A 64 -1.96 -4.81 -8.02
CA ASP A 64 -1.73 -5.49 -6.76
C ASP A 64 -2.68 -4.99 -5.66
N SER A 65 -2.68 -5.68 -4.53
CA SER A 65 -3.26 -5.19 -3.30
C SER A 65 -2.30 -5.35 -2.14
N VAL A 66 -2.38 -4.42 -1.19
CA VAL A 66 -1.64 -4.42 0.06
C VAL A 66 -2.64 -4.45 1.20
N GLU A 67 -2.45 -5.37 2.13
CA GLU A 67 -3.36 -5.61 3.24
C GLU A 67 -2.61 -5.70 4.56
N LEU A 68 -3.12 -4.97 5.54
CA LEU A 68 -2.70 -5.10 6.93
C LEU A 68 -3.56 -6.12 7.63
N VAL A 69 -2.89 -7.10 8.22
CA VAL A 69 -3.53 -8.12 9.05
C VAL A 69 -2.87 -8.15 10.41
N VAL A 70 -3.67 -8.33 11.47
CA VAL A 70 -3.19 -8.28 12.86
C VAL A 70 -3.74 -9.42 13.69
N GLY A 71 -3.08 -9.74 14.79
CA GLY A 71 -3.53 -10.66 15.83
C GLY A 71 -3.06 -10.16 17.19
N GLU A 72 -3.00 -11.05 18.18
CA GLU A 72 -2.52 -10.68 19.51
C GLU A 72 -1.03 -10.32 19.49
N GLY A 73 -0.74 -9.01 19.58
CA GLY A 73 0.62 -8.46 19.73
C GLY A 73 1.52 -8.55 18.50
N ALA A 74 1.00 -9.01 17.37
CA ALA A 74 1.75 -9.15 16.12
C ALA A 74 0.88 -8.75 14.93
N GLY A 75 1.54 -8.30 13.87
CA GLY A 75 0.89 -7.99 12.61
C GLY A 75 1.72 -8.46 11.42
N ARG A 76 1.09 -8.48 10.26
CA ARG A 76 1.75 -8.75 8.98
C ARG A 76 1.18 -7.84 7.90
N ILE A 77 1.98 -7.60 6.88
CA ILE A 77 1.57 -6.95 5.65
C ILE A 77 1.55 -8.01 4.56
N ARG A 78 0.37 -8.25 3.99
CA ARG A 78 0.18 -9.18 2.88
C ARG A 78 0.08 -8.38 1.59
N THR A 79 0.88 -8.75 0.60
CA THR A 79 0.73 -8.27 -0.78
C THR A 79 0.24 -9.42 -1.65
N SER A 80 -0.57 -9.12 -2.66
CA SER A 80 -1.05 -10.08 -3.65
C SER A 80 -1.33 -9.38 -4.97
N GLY A 81 -1.37 -10.13 -6.09
CA GLY A 81 -1.60 -9.57 -7.42
C GLY A 81 -0.56 -10.04 -8.43
N ALA A 82 -0.34 -9.23 -9.48
CA ALA A 82 0.59 -9.55 -10.56
C ALA A 82 2.06 -9.62 -10.09
N SER A 83 2.40 -8.89 -9.02
CA SER A 83 3.72 -8.94 -8.38
C SER A 83 3.95 -10.19 -7.51
N GLY A 84 2.96 -11.09 -7.44
CA GLY A 84 3.01 -12.30 -6.63
C GLY A 84 2.71 -12.06 -5.14
N PRO A 85 2.44 -13.13 -4.39
CA PRO A 85 2.15 -13.02 -2.97
C PRO A 85 3.42 -12.81 -2.14
N ASN A 86 3.43 -11.80 -1.26
CA ASN A 86 4.48 -11.62 -0.26
C ASN A 86 3.86 -11.36 1.11
N ILE A 87 4.58 -11.76 2.17
CA ILE A 87 4.20 -11.54 3.56
C ILE A 87 5.38 -10.89 4.27
N PHE A 88 5.15 -9.72 4.85
CA PHE A 88 6.11 -9.00 5.66
C PHE A 88 5.65 -8.98 7.13
N GLU A 89 6.56 -9.09 8.08
CA GLU A 89 6.24 -8.91 9.51
C GLU A 89 5.99 -7.44 9.82
N LEU A 90 4.87 -7.08 10.45
CA LEU A 90 4.61 -5.69 10.83
C LEU A 90 5.32 -5.36 12.15
N THR A 91 6.52 -4.79 12.07
CA THR A 91 7.39 -4.54 13.23
C THR A 91 6.90 -3.42 14.15
N ILE A 92 6.17 -2.43 13.61
CA ILE A 92 5.57 -1.36 14.43
C ILE A 92 4.46 -1.90 15.33
N ALA A 93 3.72 -2.94 14.90
CA ALA A 93 2.72 -3.60 15.73
C ALA A 93 3.38 -4.32 16.92
N SER A 94 4.50 -5.01 16.68
CA SER A 94 5.32 -5.62 17.73
C SER A 94 5.92 -4.60 18.70
N SER A 95 6.06 -3.34 18.27
CA SER A 95 6.49 -2.20 19.10
C SER A 95 5.34 -1.56 19.87
N GLY A 96 4.12 -2.09 19.77
CA GLY A 96 2.93 -1.59 20.46
C GLY A 96 2.19 -0.46 19.75
N ALA A 97 2.51 -0.19 18.48
CA ALA A 97 1.76 0.79 17.69
C ALA A 97 0.32 0.32 17.46
N ARG A 98 -0.63 1.24 17.64
CA ARG A 98 -2.04 0.97 17.34
C ARG A 98 -2.25 0.92 15.82
N ILE A 99 -2.76 -0.21 15.35
CA ILE A 99 -3.04 -0.47 13.93
C ILE A 99 -4.54 -0.48 13.69
N ASP A 100 -5.01 0.37 12.80
CA ASP A 100 -6.43 0.51 12.42
C ASP A 100 -6.60 0.81 10.92
N ALA A 101 -7.81 1.17 10.49
CA ALA A 101 -8.12 1.40 9.09
C ALA A 101 -7.35 2.58 8.46
N SER A 102 -6.87 3.53 9.28
CA SER A 102 -6.09 4.69 8.84
C SER A 102 -4.58 4.42 8.76
N SER A 103 -4.16 3.24 9.23
CA SER A 103 -2.76 2.83 9.28
C SER A 103 -2.14 2.52 7.92
N LEU A 104 -2.94 2.33 6.86
CA LEU A 104 -2.42 2.07 5.52
C LEU A 104 -2.66 3.28 4.62
N GLN A 105 -1.61 3.76 3.97
CA GLN A 105 -1.69 4.72 2.88
C GLN A 105 -0.82 4.24 1.74
N CYS A 106 -1.41 3.96 0.59
CA CYS A 106 -0.69 3.60 -0.62
C CYS A 106 -0.85 4.67 -1.70
N VAL A 107 0.22 4.90 -2.45
CA VAL A 107 0.25 5.71 -3.66
C VAL A 107 0.72 4.82 -4.79
N ASP A 108 -0.12 4.65 -5.81
CA ASP A 108 0.22 3.95 -7.04
C ASP A 108 0.89 4.92 -8.01
N ALA A 109 1.99 4.48 -8.62
CA ALA A 109 2.65 5.18 -9.71
C ALA A 109 3.17 4.17 -10.73
N ALA A 110 3.38 4.62 -11.97
CA ALA A 110 3.69 3.77 -13.10
C ALA A 110 4.96 2.90 -12.90
N GLU A 111 6.00 3.47 -12.28
CA GLU A 111 7.28 2.77 -12.08
C GLU A 111 7.52 2.31 -10.64
N VAL A 112 7.14 3.14 -9.66
CA VAL A 112 7.42 2.90 -8.23
C VAL A 112 6.19 3.20 -7.39
N ALA A 113 5.51 2.15 -6.91
CA ALA A 113 4.42 2.33 -5.96
C ALA A 113 4.96 2.29 -4.52
N VAL A 114 4.34 3.07 -3.63
CA VAL A 114 4.78 3.22 -2.24
C VAL A 114 3.59 3.05 -1.30
N CYS A 115 3.75 2.21 -0.29
CA CYS A 115 2.78 2.05 0.79
C CYS A 115 3.43 2.35 2.13
N LEU A 116 2.87 3.32 2.85
CA LEU A 116 3.19 3.62 4.23
C LEU A 116 2.22 2.88 5.14
N VAL A 117 2.79 2.12 6.06
CA VAL A 117 2.09 1.55 7.20
C VAL A 117 2.48 2.33 8.43
N ARG A 118 1.52 2.94 9.13
CA ARG A 118 1.77 3.79 10.31
C ARG A 118 0.87 3.46 11.48
N GLY A 119 1.34 3.74 12.69
CA GLY A 119 0.55 3.59 13.90
C GLY A 119 1.09 4.42 15.04
N GLU A 120 0.20 4.81 15.95
CA GLU A 120 0.56 5.61 17.12
C GLU A 120 1.05 4.73 18.27
N VAL A 121 2.13 5.16 18.94
CA VAL A 121 2.63 4.58 20.19
C VAL A 121 3.14 5.69 21.10
N ARG A 122 2.61 5.77 22.32
CA ARG A 122 3.09 6.70 23.37
C ARG A 122 3.20 8.19 22.92
N GLY A 123 2.34 8.63 22.01
CA GLY A 123 2.31 10.01 21.51
C GLY A 123 3.21 10.27 20.28
N GLU A 124 3.89 9.23 19.77
CA GLU A 124 4.64 9.26 18.52
C GLU A 124 3.92 8.43 17.46
N VAL A 125 4.27 8.63 16.20
CA VAL A 125 3.84 7.76 15.09
C VAL A 125 5.05 7.00 14.56
N LEU A 126 4.97 5.68 14.54
CA LEU A 126 5.94 4.82 13.86
C LEU A 126 5.43 4.48 12.46
N GLY A 127 6.35 4.38 11.51
CA GLY A 127 6.08 4.06 10.11
C GLY A 127 6.97 2.96 9.56
N GLU A 128 6.43 2.13 8.68
CA GLU A 128 7.17 1.22 7.80
C GLU A 128 6.72 1.47 6.37
N VAL A 129 7.66 1.41 5.43
CA VAL A 129 7.34 1.62 4.02
C VAL A 129 7.63 0.37 3.21
N LEU A 130 6.69 0.02 2.34
CA LEU A 130 6.88 -0.94 1.25
C LEU A 130 6.98 -0.19 -0.07
N VAL A 131 7.89 -0.62 -0.92
CA VAL A 131 8.12 -0.07 -2.26
C VAL A 131 7.97 -1.19 -3.28
N ARG A 132 7.09 -1.00 -4.27
CA ARG A 132 7.03 -1.85 -5.45
C ARG A 132 7.90 -1.25 -6.53
N ARG A 133 8.95 -1.97 -6.95
CA ARG A 133 9.80 -1.59 -8.09
C ARG A 133 9.99 -2.80 -8.99
N SER A 134 9.89 -2.61 -10.30
CA SER A 134 10.08 -3.68 -11.28
C SER A 134 9.22 -4.93 -11.01
N GLY A 135 7.99 -4.70 -10.53
CA GLY A 135 7.05 -5.78 -10.22
C GLY A 135 7.35 -6.57 -8.95
N ALA A 136 8.23 -6.10 -8.06
CA ALA A 136 8.49 -6.74 -6.77
C ALA A 136 8.30 -5.76 -5.60
N TRP A 137 7.61 -6.22 -4.55
CA TRP A 137 7.47 -5.50 -3.29
C TRP A 137 8.69 -5.74 -2.39
N THR A 138 9.28 -4.67 -1.89
CA THR A 138 10.38 -4.73 -0.91
C THR A 138 10.12 -3.74 0.23
N ARG A 139 10.73 -3.97 1.39
CA ARG A 139 10.68 -3.03 2.51
C ARG A 139 11.76 -1.95 2.35
N ALA A 140 11.41 -0.69 2.52
CA ALA A 140 12.37 0.40 2.64
C ALA A 140 13.15 0.30 3.96
N GLN A 141 14.40 0.73 3.99
CA GLN A 141 15.24 0.59 5.18
C GLN A 141 14.74 1.49 6.33
N VAL A 142 14.78 0.93 7.55
CA VAL A 142 14.48 1.59 8.85
C VAL A 142 12.99 1.88 9.10
N PRO A 143 12.48 1.70 10.34
CA PRO A 143 11.21 2.30 10.72
C PRO A 143 11.33 3.82 10.81
N TYR A 144 10.37 4.53 10.25
CA TYR A 144 10.23 5.98 10.37
C TYR A 144 9.61 6.33 11.72
N VAL A 145 10.00 7.46 12.30
CA VAL A 145 9.44 7.96 13.56
C VAL A 145 9.00 9.40 13.35
N ALA A 146 7.83 9.77 13.85
CA ALA A 146 7.35 11.14 13.91
C ALA A 146 6.95 11.46 15.36
N SER A 147 7.75 12.30 16.02
CA SER A 147 7.49 12.74 17.40
C SER A 147 6.37 13.78 17.49
N GLY A 148 5.91 14.32 16.36
CA GLY A 148 4.85 15.31 16.28
C GLY A 148 3.47 14.79 15.84
N ALA A 149 3.21 13.50 16.05
CA ALA A 149 1.92 12.83 15.79
C ALA A 149 1.39 12.94 14.33
N TYR A 150 2.25 13.26 13.36
CA TYR A 150 1.87 13.31 11.94
C TYR A 150 2.90 12.58 11.07
N MET A 151 2.41 11.66 10.23
CA MET A 151 3.21 10.98 9.21
C MET A 151 2.34 10.61 8.01
N ALA A 152 2.76 10.97 6.79
CA ALA A 152 2.01 10.67 5.57
C ALA A 152 2.91 10.53 4.35
N LEU A 153 2.34 10.02 3.26
CA LEU A 153 2.96 10.00 1.94
C LEU A 153 2.54 11.22 1.10
N HIS A 154 3.53 11.91 0.52
CA HIS A 154 3.36 13.02 -0.44
C HIS A 154 4.49 12.99 -1.47
N ASP A 155 4.23 13.31 -2.74
CA ASP A 155 5.30 13.57 -3.72
C ASP A 155 5.84 14.99 -3.50
N VAL A 156 6.89 15.11 -2.70
CA VAL A 156 7.45 16.41 -2.31
C VAL A 156 8.40 16.90 -3.38
N ASN A 157 9.34 16.07 -3.83
CA ASN A 157 10.33 16.47 -4.82
C ASN A 157 9.80 16.54 -6.28
N LYS A 158 8.55 16.17 -6.52
CA LYS A 158 7.85 16.20 -7.82
C LYS A 158 8.45 15.23 -8.82
N ASP A 159 8.93 14.08 -8.34
CA ASP A 159 9.49 13.01 -9.18
C ASP A 159 8.47 11.89 -9.51
N ALA A 160 7.20 12.09 -9.14
CA ALA A 160 6.08 11.14 -9.27
C ALA A 160 6.18 9.90 -8.36
N VAL A 161 7.09 9.88 -7.39
CA VAL A 161 7.19 8.86 -6.35
C VAL A 161 6.89 9.49 -5.00
N ALA A 162 6.10 8.79 -4.19
CA ALA A 162 5.73 9.34 -2.89
C ALA A 162 6.88 9.29 -1.87
N ASP A 163 7.10 10.41 -1.21
CA ASP A 163 8.02 10.60 -0.08
C ASP A 163 7.30 10.46 1.26
N VAL A 164 8.04 10.07 2.30
CA VAL A 164 7.53 10.06 3.68
C VAL A 164 7.75 11.44 4.29
N VAL A 165 6.66 12.09 4.71
CA VAL A 165 6.70 13.32 5.50
C VAL A 165 6.40 12.98 6.94
N ALA A 166 7.35 13.22 7.84
CA ALA A 166 7.24 12.98 9.28
C ALA A 166 7.42 14.30 10.06
N VAL A 167 6.44 14.66 10.88
CA VAL A 167 6.58 15.85 11.75
C VAL A 167 7.33 15.49 13.01
N GLN A 168 8.35 16.30 13.31
CA GLN A 168 9.19 16.17 14.48
C GLN A 168 8.99 17.33 15.45
N ARG A 169 9.17 17.04 16.73
CA ARG A 169 9.31 18.01 17.80
C ARG A 169 10.78 18.19 18.15
N VAL A 170 11.20 19.42 18.35
CA VAL A 170 12.53 19.73 18.87
C VAL A 170 12.44 19.72 20.39
N CYS A 171 12.84 18.61 21.00
CA CYS A 171 12.97 18.47 22.45
C CYS A 171 14.45 18.42 22.81
N GLN A 172 15.04 19.57 23.18
CA GLN A 172 16.34 19.55 23.87
C GLN A 172 16.12 19.44 25.37
N ALA A 173 17.01 18.75 26.08
CA ALA A 173 17.02 18.75 27.54
C ALA A 173 17.05 20.20 28.07
N GLY A 174 16.06 20.57 28.89
CA GLY A 174 15.94 21.91 29.46
C GLY A 174 15.31 22.98 28.52
N VAL A 175 14.82 22.60 27.34
CA VAL A 175 14.10 23.52 26.44
C VAL A 175 12.65 23.04 26.23
N ASP A 176 11.76 24.01 26.01
CA ASP A 176 10.36 23.78 25.64
C ASP A 176 10.26 22.98 24.32
N CYS A 177 9.52 21.86 24.37
CA CYS A 177 9.20 21.00 23.22
C CYS A 177 8.10 21.59 22.32
N SER A 178 8.02 22.91 22.23
CA SER A 178 7.06 23.68 21.45
C SER A 178 7.55 23.99 20.03
N ARG A 179 8.70 23.47 19.63
CA ARG A 179 9.28 23.67 18.31
C ARG A 179 9.05 22.47 17.40
N TRP A 180 8.71 22.73 16.15
CA TRP A 180 8.27 21.73 15.18
C TRP A 180 8.98 21.89 13.85
N PHE A 181 9.18 20.80 13.13
CA PHE A 181 9.62 20.79 11.73
C PHE A 181 9.10 19.54 11.04
N ALA A 182 9.02 19.54 9.71
CA ALA A 182 8.78 18.34 8.92
C ALA A 182 10.11 17.82 8.37
N GLN A 183 10.34 16.52 8.51
CA GLN A 183 11.45 15.79 7.92
C GLN A 183 10.90 14.93 6.78
N VAL A 184 11.57 14.97 5.62
CA VAL A 184 11.13 14.31 4.40
C VAL A 184 12.16 13.27 3.99
N PHE A 185 11.69 12.06 3.67
CA PHE A 185 12.52 10.94 3.23
C PHE A 185 12.03 10.39 1.90
N SER A 186 12.95 10.05 1.00
CA SER A 186 12.63 9.36 -0.25
C SER A 186 12.88 7.85 -0.10
N PRO A 187 11.83 7.03 0.04
CA PRO A 187 11.98 5.59 0.20
C PRO A 187 12.52 4.92 -1.08
N ALA A 188 12.24 5.52 -2.25
CA ALA A 188 12.66 4.98 -3.54
C ALA A 188 14.18 4.97 -3.73
N GLY A 189 14.90 5.92 -3.14
CA GLY A 189 16.35 6.04 -3.17
C GLY A 189 17.09 5.24 -2.08
N GLY A 190 16.43 4.27 -1.43
CA GLY A 190 17.01 3.51 -0.31
C GLY A 190 16.74 4.12 1.07
N GLY A 191 15.76 5.02 1.19
CA GLY A 191 15.37 5.65 2.46
C GLY A 191 16.17 6.90 2.82
N GLY A 192 16.81 7.54 1.84
CA GLY A 192 17.59 8.76 2.06
C GLY A 192 16.72 9.94 2.51
N GLU A 193 17.24 10.73 3.45
CA GLU A 193 16.64 12.01 3.84
C GLU A 193 16.75 13.02 2.68
N LEU A 194 15.62 13.60 2.28
CA LEU A 194 15.57 14.71 1.32
C LEU A 194 15.84 16.06 2.00
N GLY A 195 15.40 16.20 3.24
CA GLY A 195 15.69 17.37 4.06
C GLY A 195 14.59 17.67 5.07
N CYS A 196 14.73 18.82 5.72
CA CYS A 196 13.84 19.34 6.74
C CYS A 196 13.33 20.72 6.37
N THR A 197 12.08 21.03 6.76
CA THR A 197 11.57 22.39 6.74
C THR A 197 12.24 23.26 7.82
N PRO A 198 12.12 24.60 7.74
CA PRO A 198 12.48 25.47 8.86
C PRO A 198 11.72 25.10 10.15
N VAL A 199 12.39 25.31 11.29
CA VAL A 199 11.78 25.08 12.61
C VAL A 199 10.80 26.19 12.94
N VAL A 200 9.58 25.82 13.33
CA VAL A 200 8.50 26.74 13.73
C VAL A 200 8.10 26.54 15.19
N ARG A 201 7.39 27.51 15.79
CA ARG A 201 6.98 27.49 17.22
C ARG A 201 5.58 26.95 17.47
N ALA A 202 4.85 26.65 16.41
CA ALA A 202 3.49 26.15 16.47
C ALA A 202 3.27 25.21 15.28
N PRO A 203 2.59 24.06 15.46
CA PRO A 203 2.38 23.11 14.38
C PRO A 203 1.60 23.71 13.22
N GLU A 204 0.70 24.67 13.47
CA GLU A 204 -0.08 25.37 12.45
C GLU A 204 0.77 26.24 11.52
N SER A 205 2.02 26.51 11.90
CA SER A 205 2.99 27.22 11.06
C SER A 205 3.77 26.29 10.12
N LEU A 206 3.54 24.97 10.18
CA LEU A 206 4.15 24.03 9.24
C LEU A 206 3.60 24.24 7.82
N PRO A 207 4.44 24.15 6.78
CA PRO A 207 4.00 24.25 5.40
C PRO A 207 2.88 23.25 5.07
N GLY A 208 1.74 23.72 4.57
CA GLY A 208 0.60 22.88 4.16
C GLY A 208 -0.23 22.30 5.32
N TRP A 209 -0.11 22.82 6.54
CA TRP A 209 -0.94 22.41 7.68
C TRP A 209 -2.45 22.42 7.33
N PRO A 210 -3.24 21.39 7.74
CA PRO A 210 -2.90 20.27 8.63
C PRO A 210 -2.32 19.04 7.94
N THR A 211 -2.28 19.02 6.60
CA THR A 211 -1.79 17.86 5.82
C THR A 211 -0.27 17.91 5.62
N VAL A 212 0.41 18.95 6.08
CA VAL A 212 1.87 19.11 6.06
C VAL A 212 2.49 18.62 4.75
N THR A 213 2.40 19.46 3.73
CA THR A 213 2.90 19.21 2.37
C THR A 213 3.96 20.26 2.02
N PRO A 214 5.22 20.10 2.48
CA PRO A 214 6.29 21.04 2.18
C PRO A 214 6.54 21.16 0.68
N ASP A 215 6.92 22.35 0.20
CA ASP A 215 7.49 22.48 -1.13
C ASP A 215 8.99 22.12 -1.07
N PRO A 216 9.57 21.49 -2.10
CA PRO A 216 10.98 21.12 -2.07
C PRO A 216 11.92 22.32 -1.90
N SER A 217 11.48 23.52 -2.26
CA SER A 217 12.24 24.76 -2.00
C SER A 217 12.31 25.16 -0.52
N ASP A 218 11.46 24.59 0.34
CA ASP A 218 11.51 24.76 1.80
C ASP A 218 12.52 23.82 2.47
N LEU A 219 12.94 22.75 1.77
CA LEU A 219 13.80 21.73 2.34
C LEU A 219 15.26 22.19 2.41
N ARG A 220 15.87 21.99 3.57
CA ARG A 220 17.30 22.17 3.82
C ARG A 220 17.85 20.89 4.40
N GLN A 221 19.17 20.72 4.38
CA GLN A 221 19.81 19.62 5.11
C GLN A 221 19.35 19.64 6.56
N CYS A 222 18.90 18.50 7.09
CA CYS A 222 18.47 18.45 8.47
C CYS A 222 19.68 18.71 9.38
N GLY A 223 19.48 19.55 10.39
CA GLY A 223 20.48 19.74 11.43
C GLY A 223 20.69 18.45 12.23
N PRO A 224 21.79 18.32 12.99
CA PRO A 224 21.96 17.19 13.89
C PRO A 224 20.78 17.13 14.86
N THR A 225 20.04 16.02 14.85
CA THR A 225 18.99 15.75 15.83
C THR A 225 19.64 15.78 17.21
N PRO A 226 19.22 16.65 18.14
CA PRO A 226 19.78 16.63 19.47
C PRO A 226 19.39 15.30 20.14
N SER A 227 20.40 14.51 20.48
CA SER A 227 20.31 13.27 21.26
C SER A 227 19.76 13.50 22.66
#